data_AF-A0A7S0T1D3-F1
#
_entry.id   AF-A0A7S0T1D3-F1
#
_cell.length_a   1.000
_cell.length_b   1.000
_cell.length_c   1.000
_cell.angle_alpha   90.00
_cell.angle_beta   90.00
_cell.angle_gamma   90.00
#
_symmetry.space_group_name_H-M   'P 1'
#
loop_
_entity.id
_entity.type
_entity.pdbx_description
1 polymer ?
#
loop_
_entity_poly.entity_id
_entity_poly.type
_entity_poly.pdbx_seq_one_letter_code
_entity_poly.pdbx_strand_id
1 'polypeptide(L)'
;FQALRREADLRFGLVRAREHAESIALYRGAAREAGAARAALTSVAAVLFRRVAWSRNLALFTNAYEFATFCLPSLIIAPRYFAGEVEFGVVTQAGFAFRTVQGALNLIVGRFEQLSGLAAETERLERLLALLEGLEGEAGHPPAGASRGGGGGGGKHS
;
A
#
# COMPACT_ATOMS: atom_id res chain seq x y z
N PHE A 1 14.53 3.17 -5.00
CA PHE A 1 15.74 3.86 -4.48
C PHE A 1 17.06 3.39 -5.10
N GLN A 2 17.39 2.09 -5.13
CA GLN A 2 18.69 1.63 -5.66
C GLN A 2 18.93 1.98 -7.15
N ALA A 3 17.90 1.89 -8.00
CA ALA A 3 18.01 2.26 -9.42
C ALA A 3 18.32 3.75 -9.60
N LEU A 4 17.55 4.63 -8.93
CA LEU A 4 17.75 6.08 -8.97
C LEU A 4 19.15 6.48 -8.49
N ARG A 5 19.67 5.81 -7.44
CA ARG A 5 21.02 6.09 -6.94
C ARG A 5 22.09 5.74 -7.95
N ARG A 6 22.04 4.55 -8.56
CA ARG A 6 23.02 4.15 -9.59
C ARG A 6 22.94 5.02 -10.86
N GLU A 7 21.74 5.46 -11.21
CA GLU A 7 21.54 6.39 -12.33
C GLU A 7 22.12 7.78 -12.04
N ALA A 8 21.95 8.27 -10.81
CA ALA A 8 22.57 9.51 -10.34
C ALA A 8 24.11 9.40 -10.32
N ASP A 9 24.65 8.29 -9.81
CA ASP A 9 26.10 8.03 -9.78
C ASP A 9 26.70 7.99 -11.20
N LEU A 10 26.00 7.36 -12.16
CA LEU A 10 26.40 7.37 -13.57
C LEU A 10 26.38 8.80 -14.15
N ARG A 11 25.28 9.54 -13.95
CA ARG A 11 25.17 10.93 -14.46
C ARG A 11 26.25 11.82 -13.88
N PHE A 12 26.49 11.73 -12.57
CA PHE A 12 27.55 12.46 -11.89
C PHE A 12 28.94 12.11 -12.45
N GLY A 13 29.21 10.81 -12.64
CA GLY A 13 30.47 10.35 -13.23
C GLY A 13 30.71 10.90 -14.65
N LEU A 14 29.67 10.96 -15.48
CA LEU A 14 29.76 11.51 -16.84
C LEU A 14 29.96 13.04 -16.85
N VAL A 15 29.28 13.76 -15.97
CA VAL A 15 29.46 15.22 -15.83
C VAL A 15 30.89 15.53 -15.40
N ARG A 16 31.41 14.84 -14.39
CA ARG A 16 32.80 14.99 -13.92
C ARG A 16 33.82 14.69 -15.04
N ALA A 17 33.60 13.63 -15.82
CA ALA A 17 34.49 13.28 -16.92
C ALA A 17 34.51 14.36 -18.01
N ARG A 18 33.38 15.04 -18.26
CA ARG A 18 33.30 16.18 -19.17
C ARG A 18 34.05 17.40 -18.61
N GLU A 19 33.88 17.70 -17.33
CA GLU A 19 34.52 18.86 -16.67
C GLU A 19 36.06 18.74 -16.61
N HIS A 20 36.60 17.53 -16.57
CA HIS A 20 38.05 17.27 -16.51
C HIS A 20 38.64 16.65 -17.78
N ALA A 21 37.98 16.82 -18.93
CA ALA A 21 38.39 16.20 -20.19
C ALA A 21 39.83 16.57 -20.61
N GLU A 22 40.24 17.82 -20.38
CA GLU A 22 41.58 18.32 -20.69
C GLU A 22 42.65 17.63 -19.83
N SER A 23 42.44 17.53 -18.51
CA SER A 23 43.31 16.79 -17.60
C SER A 23 43.37 15.30 -17.97
N ILE A 24 42.24 14.69 -18.30
CA ILE A 24 42.19 13.27 -18.71
C ILE A 24 43.00 13.06 -20.00
N ALA A 25 42.91 13.97 -20.96
CA ALA A 25 43.70 13.91 -22.19
C ALA A 25 45.19 14.11 -21.93
N LEU A 26 45.56 15.10 -21.11
CA LEU A 26 46.94 15.41 -20.74
C LEU A 26 47.62 14.24 -20.02
N TYR A 27 46.91 13.57 -19.11
CA TYR A 27 47.40 12.39 -18.39
C TYR A 27 47.14 11.06 -19.12
N ARG A 28 46.67 11.08 -20.37
CA ARG A 28 46.33 9.88 -21.18
C ARG A 28 45.40 8.89 -20.46
N GLY A 29 44.52 9.40 -19.60
CA GLY A 29 43.64 8.63 -18.71
C GLY A 29 42.31 8.19 -19.33
N ALA A 30 42.08 8.46 -20.62
CA ALA A 30 40.79 8.26 -21.28
C ALA A 30 40.26 6.81 -21.21
N ALA A 31 41.14 5.82 -21.42
CA ALA A 31 40.75 4.41 -21.36
C ALA A 31 40.25 3.99 -19.96
N ARG A 32 40.87 4.53 -18.91
CA ARG A 32 40.49 4.28 -17.52
C ARG A 32 39.12 4.88 -17.21
N GLU A 33 38.88 6.12 -17.60
CA GLU A 33 37.59 6.80 -17.37
C GLU A 33 36.46 6.15 -18.16
N ALA A 34 36.72 5.72 -19.40
CA ALA A 34 35.76 4.96 -20.21
C ALA A 34 35.41 3.61 -19.58
N GLY A 35 36.40 2.92 -18.99
CA GLY A 35 36.16 1.69 -18.22
C GLY A 35 35.25 1.91 -17.01
N ALA A 36 35.48 2.99 -16.25
CA ALA A 36 34.65 3.36 -15.10
C ALA A 36 33.21 3.71 -15.51
N ALA A 37 33.03 4.49 -16.58
CA ALA A 37 31.70 4.82 -17.11
C ALA A 37 30.95 3.57 -17.59
N ARG A 38 31.65 2.62 -18.24
CA ARG A 38 31.07 1.36 -18.70
C ARG A 38 30.68 0.43 -17.55
N ALA A 39 31.47 0.38 -16.48
CA ALA A 39 31.14 -0.34 -15.25
C ALA A 39 29.89 0.27 -14.56
N ALA A 40 29.82 1.60 -14.47
CA ALA A 40 28.64 2.27 -13.92
C ALA A 40 27.38 1.98 -14.77
N LEU A 41 27.48 2.07 -16.10
CA LEU A 41 26.38 1.79 -17.01
C LEU A 41 25.88 0.34 -16.90
N THR A 42 26.80 -0.64 -16.87
CA THR A 42 26.43 -2.06 -16.68
C THR A 42 25.76 -2.31 -15.34
N SER A 43 26.18 -1.60 -14.28
CA SER A 43 25.54 -1.69 -12.96
C SER A 43 24.10 -1.18 -12.94
N VAL A 44 23.78 -0.13 -13.72
CA VAL A 44 22.43 0.42 -13.90
C VAL A 44 21.59 -0.54 -14.73
N ALA A 45 22.13 -1.00 -15.87
CA ALA A 45 21.46 -1.94 -16.76
C ALA A 45 21.06 -3.23 -16.03
N ALA A 46 21.93 -3.77 -15.17
CA ALA A 46 21.63 -4.97 -14.39
C ALA A 46 20.42 -4.79 -13.45
N VAL A 47 20.25 -3.61 -12.83
CA VAL A 47 19.06 -3.33 -11.99
C VAL A 47 17.81 -3.23 -12.84
N LEU A 48 17.90 -2.55 -13.99
CA LEU A 48 16.77 -2.40 -14.91
C LEU A 48 16.33 -3.76 -15.45
N PHE A 49 17.24 -4.61 -15.91
CA PHE A 49 16.91 -5.96 -16.36
C PHE A 49 16.30 -6.80 -15.26
N ARG A 50 16.82 -6.72 -14.03
CA ARG A 50 16.22 -7.41 -12.88
C ARG A 50 14.79 -6.93 -12.63
N ARG A 51 14.54 -5.62 -12.67
CA ARG A 51 13.21 -5.04 -12.50
C ARG A 51 12.25 -5.48 -13.61
N VAL A 52 12.70 -5.49 -14.87
CA VAL A 52 11.93 -5.97 -16.01
C VAL A 52 11.61 -7.46 -15.87
N ALA A 53 12.57 -8.28 -15.45
CA ALA A 53 12.34 -9.71 -15.23
C ALA A 53 11.27 -9.97 -14.15
N TRP A 54 11.34 -9.25 -13.02
CA TRP A 54 10.32 -9.32 -11.97
C TRP A 54 8.96 -8.86 -12.46
N SER A 55 8.91 -7.71 -13.14
CA SER A 55 7.66 -7.17 -13.70
C SER A 55 7.05 -8.13 -14.73
N ARG A 56 7.86 -8.74 -15.58
CA ARG A 56 7.42 -9.72 -16.58
C ARG A 56 6.89 -10.97 -15.92
N ASN A 57 7.60 -11.51 -14.93
CA ASN A 57 7.17 -12.73 -14.23
C ASN A 57 5.86 -12.48 -13.45
N LEU A 58 5.74 -11.33 -12.80
CA LEU A 58 4.51 -10.93 -12.14
C LEU A 58 3.38 -10.78 -13.15
N ALA A 59 3.60 -10.09 -14.27
CA ALA A 59 2.59 -9.95 -15.33
C ALA A 59 2.18 -11.30 -15.92
N LEU A 60 3.12 -12.22 -16.14
CA LEU A 60 2.82 -13.59 -16.58
C LEU A 60 1.94 -14.33 -15.56
N PHE A 61 2.27 -14.24 -14.27
CA PHE A 61 1.49 -14.87 -13.22
C PHE A 61 0.08 -14.28 -13.12
N THR A 62 -0.03 -12.94 -13.11
CA THR A 62 -1.33 -12.25 -13.06
C THR A 62 -2.19 -12.60 -14.28
N ASN A 63 -1.63 -12.57 -15.49
CA ASN A 63 -2.36 -12.96 -16.70
C ASN A 63 -2.79 -14.43 -16.65
N ALA A 64 -1.92 -15.34 -16.20
CA ALA A 64 -2.27 -16.75 -16.08
C ALA A 64 -3.38 -16.98 -15.04
N TYR A 65 -3.35 -16.25 -13.93
CA TYR A 65 -4.39 -16.28 -12.92
C TYR A 65 -5.74 -15.75 -13.46
N GLU A 66 -5.73 -14.62 -14.17
CA GLU A 66 -6.94 -14.07 -14.80
C GLU A 66 -7.52 -15.02 -15.84
N PHE A 67 -6.66 -15.63 -16.67
CA PHE A 67 -7.08 -16.61 -17.66
C PHE A 67 -7.65 -17.86 -17.00
N ALA A 68 -6.97 -18.42 -15.99
CA ALA A 68 -7.43 -19.59 -15.25
C ALA A 68 -8.83 -19.33 -14.68
N THR A 69 -9.02 -18.20 -14.03
CA THR A 69 -10.29 -17.75 -13.47
C THR A 69 -11.41 -17.68 -14.51
N PHE A 70 -11.10 -17.32 -15.76
CA PHE A 70 -12.08 -17.32 -16.85
C PHE A 70 -12.47 -18.72 -17.33
N CYS A 71 -11.52 -19.65 -17.46
CA CYS A 71 -11.76 -20.96 -18.06
C CYS A 71 -12.05 -22.10 -17.06
N LEU A 72 -11.75 -21.89 -15.76
CA LEU A 72 -11.96 -22.88 -14.70
C LEU A 72 -13.40 -23.43 -14.64
N PRO A 73 -14.46 -22.60 -14.68
CA PRO A 73 -15.84 -23.10 -14.61
C PRO A 73 -16.18 -24.00 -15.80
N SER A 74 -15.75 -23.60 -16.99
CA SER A 74 -15.94 -24.36 -18.22
C SER A 74 -15.20 -25.70 -18.17
N LEU A 75 -13.98 -25.72 -17.64
CA LEU A 75 -13.17 -26.94 -17.52
C LEU A 75 -13.83 -27.97 -16.59
N ILE A 76 -14.47 -27.51 -15.52
CA ILE A 76 -15.18 -28.36 -14.54
C ILE A 76 -16.46 -28.95 -15.13
N ILE A 77 -17.20 -28.17 -15.94
CA ILE A 77 -18.51 -28.58 -16.47
C ILE A 77 -18.39 -29.31 -17.81
N ALA A 78 -17.33 -29.05 -18.58
CA ALA A 78 -17.11 -29.64 -19.90
C ALA A 78 -17.33 -31.17 -19.95
N PRO A 79 -16.83 -31.99 -19.00
CA PRO A 79 -17.05 -33.44 -19.02
C PRO A 79 -18.55 -33.82 -19.00
N ARG A 80 -19.35 -33.12 -18.18
CA ARG A 80 -20.79 -33.36 -18.06
C ARG A 80 -21.54 -32.93 -19.33
N TYR A 81 -21.08 -31.85 -19.97
CA TYR A 81 -21.60 -31.42 -21.27
C TYR A 81 -21.33 -32.48 -22.35
N PHE A 82 -20.09 -32.97 -22.45
CA PHE A 82 -19.73 -34.01 -23.42
C PHE A 82 -20.38 -35.37 -23.13
N ALA A 83 -20.73 -35.65 -21.87
CA ALA A 83 -21.53 -36.81 -21.49
C ALA A 83 -23.04 -36.64 -21.80
N GLY A 84 -23.47 -35.45 -22.26
CA GLY A 84 -24.87 -35.14 -22.54
C GLY A 84 -25.75 -34.92 -21.31
N GLU A 85 -25.15 -34.80 -20.11
CA GLU A 85 -25.88 -34.59 -18.85
C GLU A 85 -26.39 -33.15 -18.70
N VAL A 86 -25.75 -32.20 -19.38
CA VAL A 86 -26.08 -30.77 -19.31
C VAL A 86 -26.04 -30.13 -20.69
N GLU A 87 -26.91 -29.14 -20.89
CA GLU A 87 -26.92 -28.34 -22.11
C GLU A 87 -25.79 -27.29 -22.11
N PHE A 88 -25.44 -26.80 -23.30
CA PHE A 88 -24.45 -25.72 -23.47
C PHE A 88 -24.79 -24.45 -22.65
N GLY A 89 -26.08 -24.19 -22.44
CA GLY A 89 -26.54 -23.07 -21.61
C GLY A 89 -26.00 -23.13 -20.17
N VAL A 90 -25.87 -24.33 -19.59
CA VAL A 90 -25.35 -24.52 -18.23
C VAL A 90 -23.88 -24.13 -18.14
N VAL A 91 -23.07 -24.44 -19.17
CA VAL A 91 -21.65 -24.04 -19.26
C VAL A 91 -21.53 -22.51 -19.24
N THR A 92 -22.37 -21.84 -20.03
CA THR A 92 -22.38 -20.37 -20.10
C THR A 92 -22.81 -19.73 -18.77
N GLN A 93 -23.87 -20.25 -18.15
CA GLN A 93 -24.39 -19.75 -16.88
C GLN A 93 -23.40 -19.90 -15.73
N ALA A 94 -22.70 -21.03 -15.65
CA ALA A 94 -21.67 -21.25 -14.65
C ALA A 94 -20.51 -20.26 -14.77
N GLY A 95 -20.10 -19.92 -16.00
CA GLY A 95 -19.12 -18.86 -16.25
C GLY A 95 -19.57 -17.50 -15.71
N PHE A 96 -20.84 -17.14 -15.89
CA PHE A 96 -21.40 -15.91 -15.31
C PHE A 96 -21.47 -15.95 -13.78
N ALA A 97 -22.01 -17.03 -13.21
CA ALA A 97 -22.14 -17.19 -11.77
C ALA A 97 -20.78 -17.10 -11.05
N PHE A 98 -19.76 -17.76 -11.62
CA PHE A 98 -18.39 -17.72 -11.09
C PHE A 98 -17.81 -16.29 -11.09
N ARG A 99 -17.94 -15.57 -12.21
CA ARG A 99 -17.48 -14.16 -12.29
C ARG A 99 -18.20 -13.25 -11.29
N THR A 100 -19.50 -13.45 -11.08
CA THR A 100 -20.27 -12.67 -10.10
C THR A 100 -19.75 -12.90 -8.67
N VAL A 101 -19.56 -14.15 -8.27
CA VAL A 101 -19.03 -14.50 -6.94
C VAL A 101 -17.61 -13.98 -6.77
N GLN A 102 -16.74 -14.19 -7.76
CA GLN A 102 -15.37 -13.68 -7.75
C GLN A 102 -15.34 -12.15 -7.63
N GLY A 103 -16.19 -11.43 -8.38
CA GLY A 103 -16.31 -9.98 -8.30
C GLY A 103 -16.75 -9.50 -6.92
N ALA A 104 -17.71 -10.19 -6.29
CA ALA A 104 -18.16 -9.88 -4.94
C ALA A 104 -17.04 -10.07 -3.90
N LEU A 105 -16.24 -11.14 -4.00
CA LEU A 105 -15.08 -11.36 -3.14
C LEU A 105 -14.00 -10.28 -3.36
N ASN A 106 -13.76 -9.89 -4.61
CA ASN A 106 -12.76 -8.89 -4.94
C ASN A 106 -13.15 -7.47 -4.48
N LEU A 107 -14.45 -7.19 -4.29
CA LEU A 107 -14.92 -5.90 -3.80
C LEU A 107 -14.33 -5.57 -2.41
N ILE A 108 -14.25 -6.56 -1.52
CA ILE A 108 -13.69 -6.37 -0.18
C ILE A 108 -12.21 -6.00 -0.26
N VAL A 109 -11.45 -6.73 -1.07
CA VAL A 109 -10.00 -6.49 -1.26
C VAL A 109 -9.77 -5.13 -1.95
N GLY A 110 -10.49 -4.85 -3.03
CA GLY A 110 -10.34 -3.62 -3.80
C GLY A 110 -10.80 -2.36 -3.07
N ARG A 111 -11.64 -2.48 -2.03
CA ARG A 111 -12.11 -1.37 -1.21
C ARG A 111 -11.55 -1.38 0.21
N PHE A 112 -10.53 -2.19 0.48
CA PHE A 112 -10.00 -2.36 1.83
C PHE A 112 -9.54 -1.03 2.46
N GLU A 113 -8.87 -0.16 1.69
CA GLU A 113 -8.48 1.18 2.17
C GLU A 113 -9.69 2.05 2.53
N GLN A 114 -10.74 2.04 1.69
CA GLN A 114 -11.97 2.80 1.94
C GLN A 114 -12.69 2.29 3.20
N LEU A 115 -12.81 0.97 3.33
CA LEU A 115 -13.42 0.33 4.50
C LEU A 115 -12.64 0.62 5.79
N SER A 116 -11.30 0.57 5.72
CA SER A 116 -10.43 0.89 6.85
C SER A 116 -10.49 2.37 7.21
N GLY A 117 -10.57 3.26 6.21
CA GLY A 117 -10.76 4.69 6.40
C GLY A 117 -12.07 5.00 7.12
N LEU A 118 -13.17 4.40 6.67
CA LEU A 118 -14.48 4.53 7.34
C LEU A 118 -14.43 4.06 8.80
N ALA A 119 -13.78 2.92 9.07
CA ALA A 119 -13.62 2.42 10.44
C ALA A 119 -12.82 3.38 11.34
N ALA A 120 -11.74 3.97 10.81
CA ALA A 120 -10.95 4.95 11.55
C ALA A 120 -11.71 6.27 11.77
N GLU A 121 -12.54 6.68 10.81
CA GLU A 121 -13.39 7.86 10.93
C GLU A 121 -14.50 7.66 11.98
N THR A 122 -15.15 6.49 12.00
CA THR A 122 -16.16 6.17 13.03
C THR A 122 -15.52 6.13 14.41
N GLU A 123 -14.36 5.51 14.57
CA GLU A 123 -13.64 5.46 15.85
C GLU A 123 -13.23 6.86 16.34
N ARG A 124 -12.86 7.77 15.42
CA ARG A 124 -12.55 9.16 15.78
C ARG A 124 -13.79 9.93 16.20
N LEU A 125 -14.94 9.72 15.55
CA LEU A 125 -16.21 10.34 15.92
C LEU A 125 -16.70 9.84 17.29
N GLU A 126 -16.62 8.54 17.55
CA GLU A 126 -16.95 7.96 18.86
C GLU A 126 -16.08 8.54 19.97
N ARG A 127 -14.76 8.64 19.75
CA ARG A 127 -13.85 9.29 20.71
C ARG A 127 -14.19 10.75 20.95
N LEU A 128 -14.55 11.50 19.91
CA LEU A 128 -14.94 12.90 20.05
C LEU A 128 -16.21 13.05 20.91
N LEU A 129 -17.23 12.22 20.65
CA LEU A 129 -18.47 12.23 21.42
C LEU A 129 -18.22 11.87 22.88
N ALA A 130 -17.43 10.83 23.14
CA ALA A 130 -17.06 10.43 24.50
C ALA A 130 -16.32 11.55 25.28
N LEU A 131 -15.46 12.31 24.60
CA LEU A 131 -14.78 13.46 25.22
C LEU A 131 -15.78 14.59 25.54
N LEU A 132 -16.72 14.88 24.65
CA LEU A 132 -17.73 15.91 24.88
C LEU A 132 -18.67 15.54 26.04
N GLU A 133 -19.15 14.30 26.10
CA GLU A 133 -19.96 13.79 27.21
C GLU A 133 -19.21 13.85 28.54
N GLY A 134 -17.91 13.53 28.55
CA GLY A 134 -17.06 13.66 29.74
C GLY A 134 -16.93 15.10 30.24
N LEU A 135 -16.85 16.09 29.33
CA LEU A 135 -16.78 17.50 29.67
C LEU A 135 -18.11 18.05 30.21
N GLU A 136 -19.24 17.58 29.67
CA GLU A 136 -20.57 17.93 30.18
C GLU A 136 -20.81 17.33 31.58
N GLY A 137 -20.31 16.12 31.84
CA GLY A 137 -20.37 15.47 33.15
C GLY A 137 -19.60 16.21 34.24
N GLU A 138 -18.45 16.82 33.93
CA GLU A 138 -17.69 17.65 34.87
C GLU A 138 -18.33 19.04 35.06
N ALA A 139 -18.92 19.64 34.02
CA ALA A 139 -19.60 20.93 34.12
C ALA A 139 -20.89 20.89 34.95
N GLY A 140 -21.47 19.69 35.16
CA GLY A 140 -22.68 19.47 35.95
C GLY A 140 -22.48 19.34 37.47
N HIS A 141 -21.24 19.31 37.97
CA HIS A 141 -20.97 19.28 39.41
C HIS A 141 -20.61 20.68 39.92
N PRO A 142 -21.54 21.40 40.60
CA PRO A 142 -21.15 22.63 41.29
C PRO A 142 -20.12 22.30 42.36
N PRO A 143 -19.08 23.13 42.59
CA PRO A 143 -18.08 22.84 43.61
C PRO A 143 -18.76 22.81 44.98
N ALA A 144 -18.93 21.60 45.51
CA ALA A 144 -19.39 21.38 46.86
C ALA A 144 -18.32 21.88 47.85
N GLY A 145 -18.60 22.99 48.50
CA GLY A 145 -18.08 23.30 49.83
C GLY A 145 -16.83 24.16 49.90
N ALA A 146 -16.97 25.47 49.69
CA ALA A 146 -16.20 26.44 50.47
C ALA A 146 -16.79 26.55 51.88
N SER A 147 -16.58 25.54 52.73
CA SER A 147 -16.74 25.67 54.18
C SER A 147 -15.35 25.89 54.78
N ARG A 148 -14.95 27.16 54.87
CA ARG A 148 -13.82 27.58 55.70
C ARG A 148 -14.37 27.94 57.06
N GLY A 149 -14.04 27.10 58.05
CA GLY A 149 -14.34 27.33 59.46
C GLY A 149 -13.61 28.55 60.04
N GLY A 150 -14.21 29.04 61.12
CA GLY A 150 -13.74 30.10 62.02
C GLY A 150 -14.95 30.85 62.55
N GLY A 151 -15.30 30.90 63.82
CA GLY A 151 -14.60 30.59 65.06
C GLY A 151 -15.15 31.56 66.12
N GLY A 152 -15.46 31.06 67.31
CA GLY A 152 -15.84 31.85 68.50
C GLY A 152 -17.34 32.10 68.65
N GLY A 153 -17.98 31.97 69.82
CA GLY A 153 -17.50 31.75 71.17
C GLY A 153 -18.57 32.23 72.16
N GLY A 154 -18.70 31.54 73.31
CA GLY A 154 -19.48 31.96 74.49
C GLY A 154 -20.98 31.64 74.41
N GLY A 155 -21.65 31.06 75.39
CA GLY A 155 -21.36 30.86 76.82
C GLY A 155 -22.66 31.08 77.62
N LYS A 156 -22.71 30.45 78.82
CA LYS A 156 -23.73 30.52 79.91
C LYS A 156 -24.66 29.30 79.95
N HIS A 157 -24.55 28.43 80.97
CA HIS A 157 -24.95 28.62 82.39
C HIS A 157 -26.44 28.98 82.47
N SER A 158 -27.35 28.26 83.14
CA SER A 158 -27.26 27.29 84.23
C SER A 158 -28.44 26.32 84.16
#